data_AF-A0A9D5I5U7-F1
#
_entry.id   AF-A0A9D5I5U7-F1
#
_cell.length_a   1.000
_cell.length_b   1.000
_cell.length_c   1.000
_cell.angle_alpha   90.00
_cell.angle_beta   90.00
_cell.angle_gamma   90.00
#
_symmetry.space_group_name_H-M   'P 1'
#
loop_
_entity.id
_entity.type
_entity.pdbx_description
1 polymer ?
#
loop_
_entity_poly.entity_id
_entity_poly.type
_entity_poly.pdbx_seq_one_letter_code
_entity_poly.pdbx_strand_id
1 'polypeptide(L)'
;MFTSLSIIGLVSCSSSELPKKPWQEELTVIVIPSENRIDAEFSIQLSTLFAEHLHSKVKFLTLPPNRVMQSIATNKAHFAASELRSNEGAGIRFGPSYQTVIEQAVCRGKPLRHMTELLGKNIAVIDGSTQEAALREARKKFPGLHWRTRANQSPAQLLKEVAEGKLECTVVNEEQLALSRNYYPDLSSTLNISTPSNLAWAFSPNTDTELILEANKFFTIIQKNGKLHRLLDSYYGHSKQLGSGDAIEFITKMHTVLPHFRGMFEEAATLTRMKWQLLASLAYQESHWNPLATSSTNVRGMMMLTEDTADRMSVTNRLDPHQSIIGGAKYLLLLKDQLPLRIKEPDRTWLALAAYNQGYGHLEDARILAKQQGYNPDKWIDLKQVLPLLTQPAYFEQTKYGYARGGEAVFLVEIVRKHYELLTSLAVGDVPRSIKPVNNYKIPKKSGG
;
A
#
# COMPACT_ATOMS: atom_id res chain seq x y z
N MET A 1 -16.65 -13.48 86.01
CA MET A 1 -17.33 -13.05 84.76
C MET A 1 -16.97 -11.58 84.56
N PHE A 2 -16.18 -11.12 83.60
CA PHE A 2 -15.79 -11.59 82.28
C PHE A 2 -14.32 -11.26 81.98
N THR A 3 -13.71 -12.10 81.16
CA THR A 3 -12.36 -12.05 80.60
C THR A 3 -12.17 -10.88 79.62
N SER A 4 -11.05 -10.17 79.69
CA SER A 4 -10.60 -9.24 78.65
C SER A 4 -10.09 -10.00 77.44
N LEU A 5 -10.69 -9.76 76.27
CA LEU A 5 -10.21 -10.24 74.97
C LEU A 5 -9.26 -9.19 74.37
N SER A 6 -8.00 -9.56 74.19
CA SER A 6 -7.04 -8.82 73.36
C SER A 6 -7.38 -9.03 71.88
N ILE A 7 -7.72 -7.95 71.18
CA ILE A 7 -7.88 -7.96 69.73
C ILE A 7 -6.49 -7.76 69.11
N ILE A 8 -5.98 -8.81 68.47
CA ILE A 8 -4.79 -8.76 67.61
C ILE A 8 -5.20 -8.11 66.29
N GLY A 9 -4.70 -6.90 66.04
CA GLY A 9 -4.85 -6.24 64.74
C GLY A 9 -4.03 -6.95 63.68
N LEU A 10 -4.70 -7.64 62.75
CA LEU A 10 -4.10 -8.13 61.52
C LEU A 10 -3.74 -6.92 60.63
N VAL A 11 -2.44 -6.67 60.46
CA VAL A 11 -1.94 -5.74 59.46
C VAL A 11 -2.22 -6.35 58.08
N SER A 12 -3.15 -5.74 57.36
CA SER A 12 -3.37 -5.97 55.94
C SER A 12 -2.13 -5.52 55.17
N CYS A 13 -1.38 -6.47 54.59
CA CYS A 13 -0.40 -6.17 53.55
C CYS A 13 -1.15 -5.62 52.34
N SER A 14 -1.12 -4.31 52.13
CA SER A 14 -1.50 -3.74 50.84
C SER A 14 -0.46 -4.22 49.82
N SER A 15 -0.87 -5.02 48.85
CA SER A 15 -0.09 -5.25 47.64
C SER A 15 0.09 -3.91 46.94
N SER A 16 1.22 -3.24 47.18
CA SER A 16 1.60 -2.06 46.40
C SER A 16 1.76 -2.52 44.95
N GLU A 17 0.82 -2.15 44.09
CA GLU A 17 0.99 -2.29 42.64
C GLU A 17 2.31 -1.63 42.26
N LEU A 18 3.18 -2.38 41.59
CA LEU A 18 4.44 -1.82 41.07
C LEU A 18 4.10 -0.58 40.23
N PRO A 19 4.87 0.51 40.36
CA PRO A 19 4.60 1.73 39.60
C PRO A 19 4.59 1.39 38.11
N LYS A 20 3.51 1.79 37.42
CA LYS A 20 3.36 1.59 35.98
C LYS A 20 4.52 2.27 35.26
N LYS A 21 5.10 1.54 34.32
CA LYS A 21 6.22 2.04 33.51
C LYS A 21 5.71 3.12 32.55
N PRO A 22 6.48 4.17 32.24
CA PRO A 22 6.00 5.30 31.43
C PRO A 22 5.40 4.88 30.07
N TRP A 23 5.98 3.87 29.43
CA TRP A 23 5.52 3.33 28.15
C TRP A 23 4.23 2.51 28.24
N GLN A 24 3.79 2.11 29.45
CA GLN A 24 2.50 1.44 29.69
C GLN A 24 1.32 2.41 29.71
N GLU A 25 1.56 3.71 29.90
CA GLU A 25 0.53 4.73 29.83
C GLU A 25 0.46 5.35 28.42
N GLU A 26 1.61 5.82 27.92
CA GLU A 26 1.72 6.44 26.60
C GLU A 26 3.07 6.12 25.94
N LEU A 27 3.01 5.39 24.83
CA LEU A 27 4.13 5.05 23.99
C LEU A 27 4.45 6.19 23.01
N THR A 28 5.45 7.00 23.34
CA THR A 28 6.02 7.98 22.38
C THR A 28 6.91 7.29 21.33
N VAL A 29 6.59 7.48 20.05
CA VAL A 29 7.27 6.87 18.88
C VAL A 29 7.71 7.94 17.90
N ILE A 30 8.98 7.93 17.48
CA ILE A 30 9.45 8.78 16.37
C ILE A 30 9.09 8.15 15.03
N VAL A 31 8.48 8.94 14.16
CA VAL A 31 8.20 8.59 12.76
C VAL A 31 8.63 9.74 11.85
N ILE A 32 8.72 9.47 10.54
CA ILE A 32 8.96 10.50 9.52
C ILE A 32 7.63 11.03 8.97
N PRO A 33 7.59 12.23 8.35
CA PRO A 33 6.35 12.77 7.77
C PRO A 33 5.73 11.82 6.74
N SER A 34 4.42 11.61 6.81
CA SER A 34 3.70 10.66 5.94
C SER A 34 3.20 11.23 4.62
N GLU A 35 3.30 12.54 4.42
CA GLU A 35 2.85 13.18 3.17
C GLU A 35 3.58 12.58 1.96
N ASN A 36 2.82 11.86 1.13
CA ASN A 36 3.32 11.15 -0.07
C ASN A 36 4.39 10.07 0.24
N ARG A 37 4.30 9.40 1.39
CA ARG A 37 5.27 8.42 1.87
C ARG A 37 4.60 7.16 2.44
N ILE A 38 4.49 6.14 1.58
CA ILE A 38 3.93 4.81 1.90
C ILE A 38 4.71 4.14 3.05
N ASP A 39 6.03 4.33 3.09
CA ASP A 39 6.95 3.87 4.14
C ASP A 39 6.61 4.42 5.53
N ALA A 40 6.22 5.69 5.58
CA ALA A 40 5.83 6.35 6.81
C ALA A 40 4.46 5.88 7.32
N GLU A 41 3.49 5.70 6.42
CA GLU A 41 2.16 5.15 6.75
C GLU A 41 2.26 3.72 7.28
N PHE A 42 3.08 2.87 6.63
CA PHE A 42 3.41 1.53 7.13
C PHE A 42 3.98 1.58 8.56
N SER A 43 4.96 2.46 8.79
CA SER A 43 5.62 2.61 10.09
C SER A 43 4.66 3.06 11.20
N ILE A 44 3.75 3.99 10.89
CA ILE A 44 2.68 4.42 11.81
C ILE A 44 1.77 3.24 12.14
N GLN A 45 1.26 2.54 11.12
CA GLN A 45 0.32 1.42 11.34
C GLN A 45 0.96 0.28 12.14
N LEU A 46 2.21 -0.09 11.85
CA LEU A 46 2.93 -1.13 12.60
C LEU A 46 3.14 -0.72 14.06
N SER A 47 3.43 0.56 14.31
CA SER A 47 3.59 1.10 15.67
C SER A 47 2.27 1.15 16.43
N THR A 48 1.15 1.48 15.77
CA THR A 48 -0.19 1.42 16.35
C THR A 48 -0.54 0.00 16.79
N LEU A 49 -0.24 -1.01 15.96
CA LEU A 49 -0.48 -2.42 16.30
C LEU A 49 0.33 -2.88 17.53
N PHE A 50 1.52 -2.31 17.74
CA PHE A 50 2.31 -2.61 18.92
C PHE A 50 1.78 -1.91 20.18
N ALA A 51 1.32 -0.66 20.05
CA ALA A 51 0.65 0.02 21.15
C ALA A 51 -0.63 -0.71 21.60
N GLU A 52 -1.39 -1.27 20.64
CA GLU A 52 -2.53 -2.17 20.92
C GLU A 52 -2.09 -3.43 21.69
N HIS A 53 -0.99 -4.07 21.29
CA HIS A 53 -0.41 -5.22 21.99
C HIS A 53 -0.01 -4.88 23.44
N LEU A 54 0.50 -3.67 23.66
CA LEU A 54 0.88 -3.17 24.99
C LEU A 54 -0.32 -2.62 25.80
N HIS A 55 -1.52 -2.55 25.22
CA HIS A 55 -2.67 -1.84 25.80
C HIS A 55 -2.36 -0.39 26.20
N SER A 56 -1.49 0.28 25.44
CA SER A 56 -0.99 1.64 25.73
C SER A 56 -1.48 2.64 24.68
N LYS A 57 -1.60 3.92 25.06
CA LYS A 57 -1.81 4.99 24.07
C LYS A 57 -0.54 5.15 23.24
N VAL A 58 -0.66 5.68 22.02
CA VAL A 58 0.51 6.00 21.18
C VAL A 58 0.54 7.48 20.85
N LYS A 59 1.72 8.09 20.97
CA LYS A 59 1.99 9.46 20.59
C LYS A 59 3.10 9.49 19.54
N PHE A 60 2.78 10.00 18.36
CA PHE A 60 3.75 10.11 17.27
C PHE A 60 4.50 11.45 17.32
N LEU A 61 5.83 11.37 17.37
CA LEU A 61 6.73 12.51 17.21
C LEU A 61 7.29 12.50 15.79
N THR A 62 6.70 13.29 14.90
CA THR A 62 7.12 13.38 13.50
C THR A 62 8.37 14.23 13.35
N LEU A 63 9.45 13.65 12.81
CA LEU A 63 10.74 14.32 12.60
C LEU A 63 11.29 14.08 11.19
N PRO A 64 12.03 15.02 10.60
CA PRO A 64 12.76 14.75 9.36
C PRO A 64 13.85 13.67 9.60
N PRO A 65 14.23 12.88 8.56
CA PRO A 65 15.13 11.73 8.72
C PRO A 65 16.46 12.08 9.42
N ASN A 66 17.08 13.21 9.05
CA ASN A 66 18.31 13.72 9.67
C ASN A 66 18.24 14.02 11.18
N ARG A 67 17.05 14.09 11.77
CA ARG A 67 16.85 14.31 13.22
C ARG A 67 16.52 13.05 14.01
N VAL A 68 16.21 11.93 13.35
CA VAL A 68 15.70 10.72 14.00
C VAL A 68 16.74 10.12 14.94
N MET A 69 17.93 9.78 14.42
CA MET A 69 18.96 9.07 15.20
C MET A 69 19.47 9.90 16.38
N GLN A 70 19.68 11.21 16.19
CA GLN A 70 20.04 12.12 17.29
C GLN A 70 18.95 12.14 18.37
N SER A 71 17.68 12.20 17.97
CA SER A 71 16.56 12.30 18.91
C SER A 71 16.40 11.01 19.74
N ILE A 72 16.61 9.85 19.13
CA ILE A 72 16.63 8.55 19.83
C ILE A 72 17.83 8.45 20.78
N ALA A 73 19.02 8.84 20.35
CA ALA A 73 20.21 8.84 21.22
C ALA A 73 20.04 9.75 22.44
N THR A 74 19.27 10.84 22.32
CA THR A 74 18.94 11.77 23.42
C THR A 74 17.65 11.42 24.19
N ASN A 75 17.11 10.21 24.00
CA ASN A 75 15.94 9.70 24.72
C ASN A 75 14.65 10.56 24.58
N LYS A 76 14.43 11.17 23.40
CA LYS A 76 13.20 11.97 23.13
C LYS A 76 11.95 11.14 22.88
N ALA A 77 12.10 9.84 22.64
CA ALA A 77 11.02 8.89 22.43
C ALA A 77 11.47 7.49 22.86
N HIS A 78 10.52 6.58 23.02
CA HIS A 78 10.82 5.20 23.43
C HIS A 78 11.50 4.40 22.32
N PHE A 79 11.06 4.61 21.07
CA PHE A 79 11.69 4.06 19.87
C PHE A 79 11.37 4.88 18.61
N ALA A 80 12.10 4.63 17.53
CA ALA A 80 11.84 5.16 16.20
C ALA A 80 11.45 4.06 15.23
N ALA A 81 10.38 4.32 14.46
CA ALA A 81 9.90 3.51 13.34
C ALA A 81 9.96 4.38 12.07
N SER A 82 11.09 4.30 11.37
CA SER A 82 11.36 5.11 10.16
C SER A 82 12.28 4.38 9.18
N GLU A 83 12.02 3.08 8.97
CA GLU A 83 12.81 2.21 8.08
C GLU A 83 14.32 2.22 8.36
N LEU A 84 14.74 2.23 9.62
CA LEU A 84 16.16 2.35 9.96
C LEU A 84 16.93 1.05 9.68
N ARG A 85 18.15 1.17 9.14
CA ARG A 85 19.07 0.03 8.97
C ARG A 85 19.63 -0.38 10.33
N SER A 86 19.51 -1.66 10.68
CA SER A 86 19.94 -2.17 11.99
C SER A 86 21.46 -2.15 12.23
N ASN A 87 22.25 -1.83 11.20
CA ASN A 87 23.70 -1.66 11.28
C ASN A 87 24.13 -0.18 11.41
N GLU A 88 23.18 0.75 11.62
CA GLU A 88 23.45 2.18 11.71
C GLU A 88 23.45 2.71 13.16
N GLY A 89 24.43 3.55 13.52
CA GLY A 89 24.43 4.32 14.77
C GLY A 89 25.08 3.61 15.96
N ALA A 90 26.20 4.17 16.44
CA ALA A 90 26.88 3.66 17.63
C ALA A 90 26.02 3.93 18.89
N GLY A 91 25.90 2.92 19.75
CA GLY A 91 25.19 3.03 21.04
C GLY A 91 23.67 2.90 20.97
N ILE A 92 23.08 2.77 19.78
CA ILE A 92 21.64 2.55 19.59
C ILE A 92 21.35 1.04 19.62
N ARG A 93 20.25 0.66 20.26
CA ARG A 93 19.78 -0.73 20.30
C ARG A 93 18.72 -0.93 19.24
N PHE A 94 18.80 -2.00 18.47
CA PHE A 94 17.76 -2.34 17.49
C PHE A 94 16.89 -3.48 17.97
N GLY A 95 15.60 -3.41 17.63
CA GLY A 95 14.66 -4.51 17.79
C GLY A 95 14.80 -5.58 16.70
N PRO A 96 13.82 -6.49 16.59
CA PRO A 96 13.78 -7.47 15.53
C PRO A 96 13.75 -6.80 14.16
N SER A 97 14.44 -7.41 13.20
CA SER A 97 14.28 -7.08 11.79
C SER A 97 12.89 -7.52 11.32
N TYR A 98 12.18 -6.66 10.60
CA TYR A 98 10.87 -6.97 10.03
C TYR A 98 10.89 -7.07 8.50
N GLN A 99 11.94 -6.57 7.85
CA GLN A 99 12.10 -6.63 6.40
C GLN A 99 13.59 -6.52 6.04
N THR A 100 13.98 -7.16 4.94
CA THR A 100 15.28 -6.96 4.31
C THR A 100 15.08 -6.16 3.05
N VAL A 101 15.87 -5.10 2.87
CA VAL A 101 15.85 -4.24 1.69
C VAL A 101 17.24 -4.07 1.10
N ILE A 102 17.31 -3.70 -0.17
CA ILE A 102 18.54 -3.48 -0.91
C ILE A 102 18.52 -2.07 -1.50
N GLU A 103 19.44 -1.23 -1.03
CA GLU A 103 19.62 0.11 -1.58
C GLU A 103 20.33 0.02 -2.94
N GLN A 104 19.73 0.62 -3.95
CA GLN A 104 20.09 0.51 -5.37
C GLN A 104 20.27 1.89 -6.00
N ALA A 105 21.29 2.03 -6.85
CA ALA A 105 21.45 3.23 -7.66
C ALA A 105 20.52 3.18 -8.87
N VAL A 106 19.70 4.22 -9.01
CA VAL A 106 18.79 4.39 -10.15
C VAL A 106 19.24 5.62 -10.92
N CYS A 107 19.61 5.43 -12.17
CA CYS A 107 20.13 6.49 -13.03
C CYS A 107 19.33 6.58 -14.32
N ARG A 108 19.39 7.74 -14.97
CA ARG A 108 18.81 7.92 -16.30
C ARG A 108 19.56 7.06 -17.33
N GLY A 109 18.81 6.33 -18.16
CA GLY A 109 19.35 5.51 -19.24
C GLY A 109 19.62 4.07 -18.82
N LYS A 110 20.71 3.48 -19.32
CA LYS A 110 21.03 2.07 -19.04
C LYS A 110 21.44 1.89 -17.56
N PRO A 111 20.98 0.81 -16.90
CA PRO A 111 21.42 0.45 -15.56
C PRO A 111 22.94 0.34 -15.46
N LEU A 112 23.50 0.90 -14.39
CA LEU A 112 24.91 0.77 -14.07
C LEU A 112 25.21 -0.63 -13.55
N ARG A 113 26.42 -1.13 -13.81
CA ARG A 113 26.87 -2.47 -13.38
C ARG A 113 27.94 -2.42 -12.30
N HIS A 114 28.71 -1.34 -12.26
CA HIS A 114 29.85 -1.18 -11.37
C HIS A 114 29.78 0.13 -10.59
N MET A 115 30.24 0.09 -9.33
CA MET A 115 30.26 1.26 -8.44
C MET A 115 31.12 2.41 -9.00
N THR A 116 32.16 2.11 -9.77
CA THR A 116 33.02 3.11 -10.42
C THR A 116 32.26 3.98 -11.42
N GLU A 117 31.16 3.50 -11.98
CA GLU A 117 30.32 4.27 -12.92
C GLU A 117 29.52 5.38 -12.21
N LEU A 118 29.37 5.32 -10.88
CA LEU A 118 28.75 6.39 -10.10
C LEU A 118 29.69 7.57 -9.83
N LEU A 119 31.00 7.39 -10.03
CA LEU A 119 31.98 8.44 -9.79
C LEU A 119 31.77 9.61 -10.75
N GLY A 120 31.69 10.82 -10.21
CA GLY A 120 31.46 12.04 -10.99
C GLY A 120 30.02 12.28 -11.43
N LYS A 121 29.09 11.33 -11.19
CA LYS A 121 27.67 11.52 -11.49
C LYS A 121 27.01 12.48 -10.49
N ASN A 122 26.01 13.23 -10.95
CA ASN A 122 25.19 14.06 -10.08
C ASN A 122 24.17 13.20 -9.32
N ILE A 123 24.56 12.74 -8.13
CA ILE A 123 23.75 11.91 -7.25
C ILE A 123 23.07 12.79 -6.20
N ALA A 124 21.77 12.59 -5.98
CA ALA A 124 21.06 13.16 -4.84
C ALA A 124 20.34 12.09 -4.02
N VAL A 125 20.32 12.28 -2.70
CA VAL A 125 19.56 11.46 -1.73
C VAL A 125 18.92 12.36 -0.67
N ILE A 126 18.01 11.82 0.12
CA ILE A 126 17.37 12.56 1.21
C ILE A 126 18.36 12.72 2.37
N ASP A 127 18.39 13.90 2.97
CA ASP A 127 19.24 14.20 4.14
C ASP A 127 18.90 13.30 5.33
N GLY A 128 19.86 12.50 5.79
CA GLY A 128 19.72 11.58 6.91
C GLY A 128 18.91 10.31 6.63
N SER A 129 18.74 9.92 5.36
CA SER A 129 18.02 8.69 5.01
C SER A 129 18.90 7.44 5.01
N THR A 130 18.28 6.26 4.90
CA THR A 130 19.00 4.99 4.76
C THR A 130 19.83 4.90 3.50
N GLN A 131 19.39 5.57 2.42
CA GLN A 131 20.11 5.69 1.16
C GLN A 131 21.42 6.47 1.37
N GLU A 132 21.36 7.55 2.16
CA GLU A 132 22.55 8.31 2.52
C GLU A 132 23.51 7.49 3.40
N ALA A 133 22.97 6.75 4.37
CA ALA A 133 23.76 5.83 5.19
C ALA A 133 24.45 4.75 4.32
N ALA A 134 23.76 4.20 3.32
CA ALA A 134 24.31 3.26 2.35
C ALA A 134 25.47 3.86 1.55
N LEU A 135 25.31 5.10 1.07
CA LEU A 135 26.35 5.83 0.34
C LEU A 135 27.55 6.13 1.24
N ARG A 136 27.34 6.51 2.51
CA ARG A 136 28.42 6.67 3.50
C ARG A 136 29.20 5.38 3.72
N GLU A 137 28.51 4.25 3.78
CA GLU A 137 29.14 2.93 3.89
C GLU A 137 29.94 2.59 2.62
N ALA A 138 29.36 2.78 1.44
CA ALA A 138 30.01 2.53 0.15
C ALA A 138 31.25 3.43 -0.05
N ARG A 139 31.20 4.68 0.39
CA ARG A 139 32.31 5.64 0.29
C ARG A 139 33.57 5.18 1.03
N LYS A 140 33.44 4.35 2.07
CA LYS A 140 34.62 3.74 2.75
C LYS A 140 35.46 2.89 1.79
N LYS A 141 34.82 2.25 0.80
CA LYS A 141 35.48 1.44 -0.25
C LYS A 141 35.74 2.24 -1.53
N PHE A 142 34.94 3.27 -1.79
CA PHE A 142 35.03 4.12 -2.99
C PHE A 142 35.08 5.61 -2.61
N PRO A 143 36.25 6.14 -2.20
CA PRO A 143 36.36 7.49 -1.62
C PRO A 143 35.90 8.64 -2.53
N GLY A 144 35.96 8.45 -3.85
CA GLY A 144 35.50 9.41 -4.86
C GLY A 144 33.98 9.48 -5.06
N LEU A 145 33.18 8.72 -4.31
CA LEU A 145 31.73 8.87 -4.31
C LEU A 145 31.35 10.20 -3.67
N HIS A 146 30.59 11.00 -4.42
CA HIS A 146 30.04 12.28 -3.99
C HIS A 146 28.54 12.32 -4.30
N TRP A 147 27.77 12.91 -3.39
CA TRP A 147 26.34 13.11 -3.55
C TRP A 147 25.94 14.44 -2.90
N ARG A 148 24.75 14.92 -3.25
CA ARG A 148 24.09 16.05 -2.59
C ARG A 148 22.93 15.53 -1.76
N THR A 149 22.67 16.14 -0.62
CA THR A 149 21.45 15.85 0.14
C THR A 149 20.31 16.78 -0.26
N ARG A 150 19.07 16.34 -0.02
CA ARG A 150 17.85 17.12 -0.19
C ARG A 150 17.03 17.04 1.08
N ALA A 151 16.61 18.19 1.58
CA ALA A 151 15.64 18.28 2.66
C ALA A 151 14.22 18.31 2.08
N ASN A 152 13.23 17.83 2.84
CA ASN A 152 11.80 17.92 2.52
C ASN A 152 11.41 17.29 1.16
N GLN A 153 12.12 16.26 0.72
CA GLN A 153 11.76 15.47 -0.46
C GLN A 153 11.51 14.01 -0.10
N SER A 154 10.75 13.30 -0.95
CA SER A 154 10.52 11.85 -0.87
C SER A 154 11.31 11.07 -1.92
N PRO A 155 11.51 9.74 -1.72
CA PRO A 155 12.19 8.90 -2.72
C PRO A 155 11.50 8.96 -4.10
N ALA A 156 10.16 9.01 -4.11
CA ALA A 156 9.37 9.12 -5.33
C ALA A 156 9.65 10.44 -6.09
N GLN A 157 9.87 11.55 -5.38
CA GLN A 157 10.21 12.83 -6.01
C GLN A 157 11.61 12.81 -6.64
N LEU A 158 12.60 12.18 -5.99
CA LEU A 158 13.94 12.02 -6.57
C LEU A 158 13.92 11.09 -7.80
N LEU A 159 13.16 10.01 -7.76
CA LEU A 159 12.98 9.11 -8.91
C LEU A 159 12.27 9.82 -10.08
N LYS A 160 11.29 10.69 -9.80
CA LYS A 160 10.68 11.57 -10.81
C LYS A 160 11.72 12.50 -11.44
N GLU A 161 12.59 13.15 -10.66
CA GLU A 161 13.65 14.00 -11.20
C GLU A 161 14.62 13.22 -12.10
N VAL A 162 14.93 11.96 -11.78
CA VAL A 162 15.74 11.09 -12.64
C VAL A 162 15.02 10.77 -13.95
N ALA A 163 13.74 10.41 -13.89
CA ALA A 163 12.93 10.10 -15.07
C ALA A 163 12.76 11.31 -16.00
N GLU A 164 12.57 12.51 -15.44
CA GLU A 164 12.46 13.77 -16.17
C GLU A 164 13.83 14.32 -16.65
N GLY A 165 14.93 13.67 -16.27
CA GLY A 165 16.28 14.09 -16.64
C GLY A 165 16.80 15.34 -15.92
N LYS A 166 16.17 15.73 -14.80
CA LYS A 166 16.61 16.83 -13.91
C LYS A 166 17.71 16.38 -12.93
N LEU A 167 17.78 15.08 -12.64
CA LEU A 167 18.79 14.43 -11.81
C LEU A 167 19.42 13.26 -12.59
N GLU A 168 20.73 13.06 -12.48
CA GLU A 168 21.37 11.93 -13.18
C GLU A 168 21.11 10.61 -12.50
N CYS A 169 21.26 10.58 -11.17
CA CYS A 169 21.08 9.40 -10.35
C CYS A 169 20.50 9.73 -8.98
N THR A 170 19.75 8.79 -8.43
CA THR A 170 19.39 8.72 -7.01
C THR A 170 19.73 7.33 -6.47
N VAL A 171 19.66 7.17 -5.16
CA VAL A 171 19.65 5.85 -4.51
C VAL A 171 18.28 5.67 -3.86
N VAL A 172 17.70 4.48 -3.95
CA VAL A 172 16.42 4.06 -3.35
C VAL A 172 16.45 2.57 -3.07
N ASN A 173 15.53 2.06 -2.26
CA ASN A 173 15.37 0.61 -2.10
C ASN A 173 14.51 0.00 -3.22
N GLU A 174 14.51 -1.33 -3.31
CA GLU A 174 13.79 -2.09 -4.34
C GLU A 174 12.27 -1.89 -4.30
N GLU A 175 11.68 -1.68 -3.12
CA GLU A 175 10.24 -1.45 -2.97
C GLU A 175 9.86 -0.06 -3.49
N GLN A 176 10.62 0.97 -3.10
CA GLN A 176 10.47 2.35 -3.57
C GLN A 176 10.65 2.45 -5.09
N LEU A 177 11.61 1.72 -5.65
CA LEU A 177 11.81 1.63 -7.09
C LEU A 177 10.63 0.92 -7.76
N ALA A 178 10.18 -0.22 -7.24
CA ALA A 178 9.07 -0.98 -7.79
C ALA A 178 7.78 -0.14 -7.87
N LEU A 179 7.47 0.61 -6.81
CA LEU A 179 6.34 1.55 -6.79
C LEU A 179 6.49 2.65 -7.86
N SER A 180 7.69 3.21 -7.99
CA SER A 180 7.93 4.31 -8.96
C SER A 180 7.94 3.85 -10.41
N ARG A 181 8.27 2.57 -10.69
CA ARG A 181 8.24 1.99 -12.04
C ARG A 181 6.83 1.91 -12.62
N ASN A 182 5.79 1.95 -11.78
CA ASN A 182 4.43 2.10 -12.26
C ASN A 182 4.23 3.44 -13.01
N TYR A 183 4.96 4.49 -12.64
CA TYR A 183 4.90 5.83 -13.26
C TYR A 183 5.99 6.06 -14.30
N TYR A 184 7.18 5.51 -14.06
CA TYR A 184 8.37 5.71 -14.88
C TYR A 184 8.99 4.34 -15.23
N PRO A 185 8.43 3.62 -16.21
CA PRO A 185 8.80 2.23 -16.48
C PRO A 185 10.24 2.05 -17.00
N ASP A 186 10.84 3.12 -17.52
CA ASP A 186 12.24 3.15 -17.96
C ASP A 186 13.23 3.20 -16.78
N LEU A 187 12.77 3.55 -15.57
CA LEU A 187 13.61 3.46 -14.38
C LEU A 187 13.96 2.00 -14.12
N SER A 188 15.25 1.75 -13.96
CA SER A 188 15.78 0.43 -13.73
C SER A 188 17.10 0.52 -12.95
N SER A 189 17.42 -0.55 -12.23
CA SER A 189 18.68 -0.66 -11.51
C SER A 189 19.23 -2.08 -11.59
N THR A 190 20.54 -2.18 -11.66
CA THR A 190 21.32 -3.42 -11.49
C THR A 190 22.47 -3.24 -10.50
N LEU A 191 22.62 -2.04 -9.93
CA LEU A 191 23.74 -1.69 -9.06
C LEU A 191 23.26 -1.51 -7.62
N ASN A 192 23.57 -2.50 -6.79
CA ASN A 192 23.37 -2.41 -5.35
C ASN A 192 24.48 -1.55 -4.73
N ILE A 193 24.09 -0.58 -3.89
CA ILE A 193 25.02 0.34 -3.22
C ILE A 193 25.65 -0.30 -1.98
N SER A 194 24.87 -1.08 -1.25
CA SER A 194 25.33 -1.81 -0.07
C SER A 194 24.88 -3.25 -0.11
N THR A 195 25.36 -4.06 0.83
CA THR A 195 24.75 -5.35 1.12
C THR A 195 23.29 -5.15 1.55
N PRO A 196 22.43 -6.18 1.38
CA PRO A 196 21.07 -6.16 1.91
C PRO A 196 21.05 -5.74 3.38
N SER A 197 20.14 -4.83 3.72
CA SER A 197 20.03 -4.21 5.03
C SER A 197 18.75 -4.64 5.72
N ASN A 198 18.87 -4.96 7.01
CA ASN A 198 17.73 -5.31 7.84
C ASN A 198 17.08 -4.04 8.39
N LEU A 199 15.80 -3.85 8.12
CA LEU A 199 15.00 -2.77 8.67
C LEU A 199 14.50 -3.15 10.06
N ALA A 200 14.76 -2.29 11.04
CA ALA A 200 14.40 -2.53 12.43
C ALA A 200 13.99 -1.23 13.13
N TRP A 201 13.28 -1.37 14.26
CA TRP A 201 13.07 -0.24 15.17
C TRP A 201 14.33 0.08 15.95
N ALA A 202 14.61 1.37 16.11
CA ALA A 202 15.72 1.86 16.93
C ALA A 202 15.20 2.29 18.31
N PHE A 203 15.82 1.78 19.35
CA PHE A 203 15.54 2.10 20.74
C PHE A 203 16.66 2.97 21.31
N SER A 204 16.29 3.86 22.22
CA SER A 204 17.25 4.67 22.97
C SER A 204 18.21 3.76 23.75
N PRO A 205 19.47 4.17 23.96
CA PRO A 205 20.39 3.45 24.83
C PRO A 205 19.82 3.22 26.25
N ASN A 206 18.96 4.14 26.70
CA ASN A 206 18.33 4.14 28.01
C ASN A 206 16.91 3.52 28.00
N THR A 207 16.48 2.95 26.89
CA THR A 207 15.17 2.28 26.82
C THR A 207 15.13 1.11 27.80
N ASP A 208 14.02 1.02 28.53
CA ASP A 208 13.67 -0.11 29.38
C ASP A 208 13.74 -1.44 28.61
N THR A 209 14.58 -2.36 29.08
CA THR A 209 14.78 -3.67 28.46
C THR A 209 13.47 -4.45 28.32
N GLU A 210 12.50 -4.26 29.22
CA GLU A 210 11.20 -4.93 29.12
C GLU A 210 10.42 -4.49 27.87
N LEU A 211 10.50 -3.21 27.48
CA LEU A 211 9.85 -2.72 26.26
C LEU A 211 10.45 -3.38 25.01
N ILE A 212 11.77 -3.59 24.99
CA ILE A 212 12.46 -4.28 23.90
C ILE A 212 12.03 -5.76 23.86
N LEU A 213 11.89 -6.42 25.01
CA LEU A 213 11.40 -7.79 25.10
C LEU A 213 9.94 -7.90 24.61
N GLU A 214 9.08 -6.93 24.95
CA GLU A 214 7.72 -6.88 24.43
C GLU A 214 7.69 -6.66 22.91
N ALA A 215 8.57 -5.82 22.36
CA ALA A 215 8.71 -5.69 20.91
C ALA A 215 9.11 -7.02 20.26
N ASN A 216 10.06 -7.77 20.85
CA ASN A 216 10.44 -9.09 20.36
C ASN A 216 9.27 -10.09 20.36
N LYS A 217 8.49 -10.13 21.45
CA LYS A 217 7.29 -10.96 21.56
C LYS A 217 6.25 -10.57 20.52
N PHE A 218 5.98 -9.27 20.39
CA PHE A 218 5.05 -8.73 19.39
C PHE A 218 5.42 -9.16 17.97
N PHE A 219 6.67 -8.95 17.55
CA PHE A 219 7.13 -9.35 16.21
C PHE A 219 7.01 -10.86 15.99
N THR A 220 7.34 -11.68 16.99
CA THR A 220 7.17 -13.13 16.93
C THR A 220 5.71 -13.53 16.69
N ILE A 221 4.77 -12.88 17.40
CA ILE A 221 3.32 -13.13 17.25
C ILE A 221 2.84 -12.74 15.85
N ILE A 222 3.15 -11.52 15.40
CA ILE A 222 2.64 -11.01 14.12
C ILE A 222 3.29 -11.67 12.89
N GLN A 223 4.52 -12.18 13.03
CA GLN A 223 5.14 -13.03 12.02
C GLN A 223 4.44 -14.38 11.95
N LYS A 224 4.29 -15.06 13.10
CA LYS A 224 3.69 -16.41 13.16
C LYS A 224 2.23 -16.44 12.68
N ASN A 225 1.44 -15.41 12.98
CA ASN A 225 0.04 -15.35 12.57
C ASN A 225 -0.19 -14.63 11.23
N GLY A 226 0.90 -14.35 10.49
CA GLY A 226 0.87 -13.71 9.17
C GLY A 226 0.42 -12.25 9.17
N LYS A 227 0.13 -11.60 10.30
CA LYS A 227 -0.30 -10.19 10.35
C LYS A 227 0.78 -9.25 9.78
N LEU A 228 2.07 -9.53 10.03
CA LEU A 228 3.16 -8.75 9.44
C LEU A 228 3.18 -8.88 7.91
N HIS A 229 3.07 -10.10 7.39
CA HIS A 229 3.05 -10.35 5.96
C HIS A 229 1.87 -9.64 5.28
N ARG A 230 0.67 -9.71 5.88
CA ARG A 230 -0.53 -9.02 5.39
C ARG A 230 -0.36 -7.50 5.39
N LEU A 231 0.30 -6.96 6.42
CA LEU A 231 0.60 -5.53 6.50
C LEU A 231 1.59 -5.13 5.39
N LEU A 232 2.70 -5.86 5.24
CA LEU A 232 3.69 -5.62 4.18
C LEU A 232 3.05 -5.70 2.79
N ASP A 233 2.25 -6.72 2.50
CA ASP A 233 1.55 -6.84 1.21
C ASP A 233 0.53 -5.72 1.00
N SER A 234 -0.11 -5.19 2.05
CA SER A 234 -1.05 -4.08 1.90
C SER A 234 -0.40 -2.76 1.43
N TYR A 235 0.89 -2.56 1.74
CA TYR A 235 1.66 -1.37 1.37
C TYR A 235 2.56 -1.62 0.16
N TYR A 236 3.12 -2.82 0.02
CA TYR A 236 4.14 -3.16 -0.99
C TYR A 236 3.72 -4.28 -1.94
N GLY A 237 2.68 -5.05 -1.65
CA GLY A 237 2.26 -6.21 -2.45
C GLY A 237 1.78 -5.88 -3.86
N HIS A 238 1.31 -4.64 -4.07
CA HIS A 238 0.87 -4.10 -5.36
C HIS A 238 2.02 -3.58 -6.22
N SER A 239 3.25 -3.55 -5.69
CA SER A 239 4.46 -3.05 -6.38
C SER A 239 4.94 -3.96 -7.52
N LYS A 240 4.39 -5.17 -7.68
CA LYS A 240 4.71 -6.03 -8.84
C LYS A 240 4.36 -5.30 -10.14
N GLN A 241 5.41 -4.95 -10.88
CA GLN A 241 5.44 -4.17 -12.10
C GLN A 241 4.25 -4.48 -13.05
N LEU A 242 3.46 -3.46 -13.40
CA LEU A 242 2.69 -3.47 -14.65
C LEU A 242 3.69 -3.64 -15.80
N GLY A 243 3.36 -4.42 -16.84
CA GLY A 243 4.23 -4.48 -18.02
C GLY A 243 4.54 -3.05 -18.49
N SER A 244 5.80 -2.76 -18.85
CA SER A 244 6.19 -1.38 -19.19
C SER A 244 5.31 -0.77 -20.29
N GLY A 245 4.79 -1.59 -21.22
CA GLY A 245 3.80 -1.17 -22.22
C GLY A 245 2.44 -0.78 -21.61
N ASP A 246 1.91 -1.59 -20.70
CA ASP A 246 0.60 -1.35 -20.05
C ASP A 246 0.62 -0.06 -19.22
N ALA A 247 1.72 0.18 -18.49
CA ALA A 247 1.91 1.41 -17.71
C ALA A 247 1.97 2.66 -18.61
N ILE A 248 2.74 2.60 -19.70
CA ILE A 248 2.81 3.69 -20.69
C ILE A 248 1.45 3.94 -21.32
N GLU A 249 0.72 2.90 -21.71
CA GLU A 249 -0.60 3.04 -22.31
C GLU A 249 -1.59 3.68 -21.32
N PHE A 250 -1.60 3.22 -20.07
CA PHE A 250 -2.46 3.78 -19.02
C PHE A 250 -2.18 5.27 -18.80
N ILE A 251 -0.92 5.65 -18.59
CA ILE A 251 -0.52 7.05 -18.36
C ILE A 251 -0.86 7.91 -19.58
N THR A 252 -0.64 7.40 -20.78
CA THR A 252 -0.99 8.10 -22.03
C THR A 252 -2.49 8.36 -22.11
N LYS A 253 -3.32 7.34 -21.92
CA LYS A 253 -4.79 7.46 -21.92
C LYS A 253 -5.29 8.31 -20.75
N MET A 254 -4.62 8.30 -19.61
CA MET A 254 -4.98 9.11 -18.46
C MET A 254 -4.82 10.60 -18.77
N HIS A 255 -3.83 11.00 -19.56
CA HIS A 255 -3.69 12.39 -20.01
C HIS A 255 -4.53 12.75 -21.24
N THR A 256 -4.86 11.77 -22.10
CA THR A 256 -5.49 12.04 -23.42
C THR A 256 -6.98 11.66 -23.51
N VAL A 257 -7.44 10.67 -22.74
CA VAL A 257 -8.81 10.11 -22.81
C VAL A 257 -9.60 10.42 -21.55
N LEU A 258 -9.06 10.11 -20.37
CA LEU A 258 -9.74 10.29 -19.08
C LEU A 258 -10.30 11.71 -18.86
N PRO A 259 -9.65 12.82 -19.28
CA PRO A 259 -10.20 14.17 -19.12
C PRO A 259 -11.57 14.37 -19.78
N HIS A 260 -11.93 13.57 -20.79
CA HIS A 260 -13.23 13.63 -21.44
C HIS A 260 -14.36 13.00 -20.60
N PHE A 261 -14.03 12.07 -19.70
CA PHE A 261 -15.00 11.32 -18.90
C PHE A 261 -14.92 11.65 -17.41
N ARG A 262 -13.88 12.38 -16.97
CA ARG A 262 -13.62 12.70 -15.55
C ARG A 262 -14.85 13.29 -14.84
N GLY A 263 -15.57 14.23 -15.47
CA GLY A 263 -16.78 14.82 -14.87
C GLY A 263 -17.86 13.78 -14.56
N MET A 264 -18.02 12.76 -15.40
CA MET A 264 -18.99 11.68 -15.20
C MET A 264 -18.57 10.76 -14.03
N PHE A 265 -17.26 10.50 -13.88
CA PHE A 265 -16.75 9.77 -12.72
C PHE A 265 -16.87 10.57 -11.41
N GLU A 266 -16.66 11.88 -11.45
CA GLU A 266 -16.86 12.77 -10.28
C GLU A 266 -18.35 12.85 -9.87
N GLU A 267 -19.26 12.84 -10.85
CA GLU A 267 -20.71 12.71 -10.59
C GLU A 267 -21.04 11.35 -9.96
N ALA A 268 -20.57 10.26 -10.55
CA ALA A 268 -20.77 8.91 -10.01
C ALA A 268 -20.19 8.75 -8.60
N ALA A 269 -19.03 9.36 -8.33
CA ALA A 269 -18.44 9.44 -7.01
C ALA A 269 -19.33 10.18 -6.01
N THR A 270 -19.96 11.29 -6.42
CA THR A 270 -20.91 12.05 -5.59
C THR A 270 -22.13 11.20 -5.21
N LEU A 271 -22.68 10.45 -6.17
CA LEU A 271 -23.85 9.60 -5.96
C LEU A 271 -23.56 8.39 -5.06
N THR A 272 -22.35 7.84 -5.14
CA THR A 272 -21.99 6.58 -4.47
C THR A 272 -21.11 6.76 -3.24
N ARG A 273 -20.60 7.97 -3.00
CA ARG A 273 -19.57 8.29 -2.00
C ARG A 273 -18.26 7.51 -2.18
N MET A 274 -18.04 6.89 -3.34
CA MET A 274 -16.77 6.28 -3.71
C MET A 274 -15.84 7.33 -4.33
N LYS A 275 -14.53 7.09 -4.29
CA LYS A 275 -13.57 7.97 -4.95
C LYS A 275 -13.67 7.82 -6.47
N TRP A 276 -13.71 8.93 -7.21
CA TRP A 276 -13.84 8.90 -8.67
C TRP A 276 -12.67 8.18 -9.34
N GLN A 277 -11.46 8.25 -8.76
CA GLN A 277 -10.28 7.53 -9.25
C GLN A 277 -10.48 6.01 -9.20
N LEU A 278 -11.20 5.49 -8.20
CA LEU A 278 -11.51 4.06 -8.10
C LEU A 278 -12.44 3.63 -9.24
N LEU A 279 -13.49 4.42 -9.48
CA LEU A 279 -14.45 4.17 -10.57
C LEU A 279 -13.79 4.27 -11.95
N ALA A 280 -12.93 5.28 -12.14
CA ALA A 280 -12.15 5.42 -13.36
C ALA A 280 -11.17 4.26 -13.57
N SER A 281 -10.54 3.76 -12.50
CA SER A 281 -9.62 2.62 -12.57
C SER A 281 -10.33 1.32 -12.94
N LEU A 282 -11.53 1.10 -12.37
CA LEU A 282 -12.38 -0.02 -12.75
C LEU A 282 -12.79 0.09 -14.23
N ALA A 283 -13.28 1.26 -14.66
CA ALA A 283 -13.64 1.50 -16.06
C ALA A 283 -12.48 1.28 -17.04
N TYR A 284 -11.26 1.66 -16.65
CA TYR A 284 -10.07 1.39 -17.46
C TYR A 284 -9.83 -0.10 -17.59
N GLN A 285 -9.90 -0.84 -16.48
CA GLN A 285 -9.69 -2.28 -16.53
C GLN A 285 -10.76 -3.00 -17.37
N GLU A 286 -12.00 -2.51 -17.33
CA GLU A 286 -13.12 -3.09 -18.07
C GLU A 286 -13.06 -2.78 -19.59
N SER A 287 -12.74 -1.53 -19.96
CA SER A 287 -12.89 -1.07 -21.36
C SER A 287 -11.75 -0.22 -21.89
N HIS A 288 -10.71 0.05 -21.10
CA HIS A 288 -9.68 1.05 -21.38
C HIS A 288 -10.26 2.44 -21.68
N TRP A 289 -11.34 2.78 -20.98
CA TRP A 289 -12.18 3.96 -21.20
C TRP A 289 -12.86 4.04 -22.59
N ASN A 290 -13.18 2.90 -23.19
CA ASN A 290 -13.90 2.82 -24.45
C ASN A 290 -15.41 2.63 -24.21
N PRO A 291 -16.27 3.65 -24.47
CA PRO A 291 -17.72 3.50 -24.30
C PRO A 291 -18.36 2.50 -25.27
N LEU A 292 -17.65 2.12 -26.33
CA LEU A 292 -18.13 1.19 -27.36
C LEU A 292 -17.57 -0.22 -27.20
N ALA A 293 -16.92 -0.52 -26.08
CA ALA A 293 -16.39 -1.85 -25.80
C ALA A 293 -17.52 -2.91 -25.82
N THR A 294 -17.23 -4.05 -26.41
CA THR A 294 -18.13 -5.21 -26.49
C THR A 294 -17.34 -6.50 -26.30
N SER A 295 -17.83 -7.45 -25.51
CA SER A 295 -17.24 -8.78 -25.35
C SER A 295 -17.98 -9.85 -26.17
N SER A 296 -17.35 -11.02 -26.31
CA SER A 296 -18.00 -12.24 -26.83
C SER A 296 -19.16 -12.74 -25.96
N THR A 297 -19.17 -12.37 -24.68
CA THR A 297 -20.23 -12.68 -23.70
C THR A 297 -21.32 -11.61 -23.64
N ASN A 298 -21.40 -10.72 -24.63
CA ASN A 298 -22.41 -9.67 -24.76
C ASN A 298 -22.43 -8.62 -23.64
N VAL A 299 -21.31 -8.49 -22.92
CA VAL A 299 -21.07 -7.40 -21.98
C VAL A 299 -20.62 -6.17 -22.76
N ARG A 300 -21.12 -4.97 -22.43
CA ARG A 300 -20.91 -3.76 -23.24
C ARG A 300 -20.69 -2.50 -22.42
N GLY A 301 -20.03 -1.53 -23.03
CA GLY A 301 -19.93 -0.16 -22.52
C GLY A 301 -18.70 0.12 -21.68
N MET A 302 -18.61 1.37 -21.21
CA MET A 302 -17.50 1.88 -20.40
C MET A 302 -17.20 1.02 -19.16
N MET A 303 -18.25 0.57 -18.47
CA MET A 303 -18.17 -0.24 -17.25
C MET A 303 -18.44 -1.72 -17.49
N MET A 304 -18.54 -2.14 -18.76
CA MET A 304 -18.81 -3.53 -19.14
C MET A 304 -20.00 -4.13 -18.38
N LEU A 305 -21.20 -3.63 -18.65
CA LEU A 305 -22.43 -4.10 -18.02
C LEU A 305 -23.07 -5.24 -18.82
N THR A 306 -23.51 -6.29 -18.12
CA THR A 306 -24.45 -7.28 -18.65
C THR A 306 -25.81 -6.63 -18.89
N GLU A 307 -26.70 -7.32 -19.59
CA GLU A 307 -28.07 -6.86 -19.81
C GLU A 307 -28.86 -6.79 -18.50
N ASP A 308 -28.86 -7.89 -17.73
CA ASP A 308 -29.50 -7.96 -16.41
C ASP A 308 -29.01 -6.86 -15.45
N THR A 309 -27.70 -6.58 -15.43
CA THR A 309 -27.15 -5.51 -14.59
C THR A 309 -27.57 -4.14 -15.10
N ALA A 310 -27.59 -3.92 -16.41
CA ALA A 310 -28.06 -2.67 -16.99
C ALA A 310 -29.53 -2.41 -16.63
N ASP A 311 -30.40 -3.40 -16.80
CA ASP A 311 -31.82 -3.31 -16.45
C ASP A 311 -32.00 -3.01 -14.96
N ARG A 312 -31.30 -3.75 -14.09
CA ARG A 312 -31.34 -3.56 -12.64
C ARG A 312 -30.88 -2.16 -12.22
N MET A 313 -29.94 -1.57 -12.96
CA MET A 313 -29.41 -0.23 -12.71
C MET A 313 -30.12 0.87 -13.51
N SER A 314 -31.20 0.54 -14.22
CA SER A 314 -31.98 1.44 -15.08
C SER A 314 -31.15 2.12 -16.18
N VAL A 315 -30.19 1.38 -16.75
CA VAL A 315 -29.37 1.79 -17.89
C VAL A 315 -30.07 1.38 -19.18
N THR A 316 -30.58 2.37 -19.92
CA THR A 316 -31.30 2.15 -21.19
C THR A 316 -30.36 2.03 -22.39
N ASN A 317 -29.17 2.61 -22.31
CA ASN A 317 -28.14 2.49 -23.34
C ASN A 317 -26.77 2.20 -22.72
N ARG A 318 -26.33 0.94 -22.78
CA ARG A 318 -25.01 0.52 -22.27
C ARG A 318 -23.82 1.19 -22.99
N LEU A 319 -24.01 1.68 -24.22
CA LEU A 319 -22.96 2.34 -25.02
C LEU A 319 -22.90 3.86 -24.77
N ASP A 320 -23.83 4.41 -23.98
CA ASP A 320 -23.73 5.78 -23.49
C ASP A 320 -22.73 5.81 -22.31
N PRO A 321 -21.64 6.60 -22.39
CA PRO A 321 -20.62 6.63 -21.34
C PRO A 321 -21.19 7.08 -20.00
N HIS A 322 -22.10 8.06 -19.98
CA HIS A 322 -22.67 8.59 -18.75
C HIS A 322 -23.53 7.53 -18.05
N GLN A 323 -24.47 6.92 -18.76
CA GLN A 323 -25.31 5.85 -18.21
C GLN A 323 -24.47 4.63 -17.80
N SER A 324 -23.49 4.23 -18.60
CA SER A 324 -22.62 3.09 -18.28
C SER A 324 -21.82 3.34 -17.00
N ILE A 325 -21.20 4.52 -16.84
CA ILE A 325 -20.44 4.92 -15.65
C ILE A 325 -21.32 4.93 -14.40
N ILE A 326 -22.47 5.61 -14.47
CA ILE A 326 -23.39 5.74 -13.34
C ILE A 326 -23.96 4.37 -12.94
N GLY A 327 -24.36 3.56 -13.92
CA GLY A 327 -24.87 2.21 -13.70
C GLY A 327 -23.83 1.28 -13.06
N GLY A 328 -22.61 1.24 -13.59
CA GLY A 328 -21.52 0.45 -13.02
C GLY A 328 -21.15 0.88 -11.60
N ALA A 329 -21.11 2.19 -11.34
CA ALA A 329 -20.84 2.71 -9.99
C ALA A 329 -21.94 2.31 -8.99
N LYS A 330 -23.22 2.41 -9.36
CA LYS A 330 -24.34 1.95 -8.53
C LYS A 330 -24.31 0.44 -8.30
N TYR A 331 -23.93 -0.34 -9.32
CA TYR A 331 -23.80 -1.79 -9.18
C TYR A 331 -22.67 -2.17 -8.21
N LEU A 332 -21.51 -1.51 -8.31
CA LEU A 332 -20.43 -1.72 -7.35
C LEU A 332 -20.85 -1.33 -5.92
N LEU A 333 -21.58 -0.22 -5.74
CA LEU A 333 -22.12 0.16 -4.43
C LEU A 333 -23.07 -0.91 -3.88
N LEU A 334 -23.98 -1.43 -4.71
CA LEU A 334 -24.91 -2.49 -4.34
C LEU A 334 -24.15 -3.73 -3.81
N LEU A 335 -23.13 -4.19 -4.54
CA LEU A 335 -22.30 -5.33 -4.11
C LEU A 335 -21.56 -5.03 -2.81
N LYS A 336 -21.03 -3.81 -2.68
CA LYS A 336 -20.37 -3.33 -1.46
C LYS A 336 -21.31 -3.31 -0.26
N ASP A 337 -22.58 -2.92 -0.44
CA ASP A 337 -23.57 -2.86 0.63
C ASP A 337 -24.07 -4.24 1.06
N GLN A 338 -24.07 -5.22 0.15
CA GLN A 338 -24.41 -6.61 0.49
C GLN A 338 -23.38 -7.28 1.41
N LEU A 339 -22.13 -6.81 1.43
CA LEU A 339 -21.07 -7.39 2.27
C LEU A 339 -21.38 -7.21 3.77
N PRO A 340 -21.10 -8.22 4.63
CA PRO A 340 -21.28 -8.11 6.08
C PRO A 340 -20.61 -6.87 6.69
N LEU A 341 -21.28 -6.20 7.63
CA LEU A 341 -20.80 -4.95 8.25
C LEU A 341 -19.47 -5.08 9.01
N ARG A 342 -19.08 -6.30 9.37
CA ARG A 342 -17.78 -6.60 10.00
C ARG A 342 -16.60 -6.42 9.04
N ILE A 343 -16.83 -6.50 7.74
CA ILE A 343 -15.81 -6.25 6.71
C ILE A 343 -15.61 -4.75 6.60
N LYS A 344 -14.42 -4.28 7.03
CA LYS A 344 -14.05 -2.87 7.07
C LYS A 344 -13.22 -2.47 5.85
N GLU A 345 -13.11 -1.17 5.61
CA GLU A 345 -12.15 -0.64 4.64
C GLU A 345 -10.70 -0.94 5.08
N PRO A 346 -9.77 -1.09 4.12
CA PRO A 346 -9.97 -1.05 2.67
C PRO A 346 -10.48 -2.38 2.06
N ASP A 347 -10.46 -3.48 2.84
CA ASP A 347 -10.84 -4.82 2.38
C ASP A 347 -12.25 -4.86 1.79
N ARG A 348 -13.21 -4.12 2.36
CA ARG A 348 -14.59 -4.05 1.88
C ARG A 348 -14.68 -3.63 0.42
N THR A 349 -13.85 -2.67 -0.02
CA THR A 349 -13.80 -2.25 -1.42
C THR A 349 -13.24 -3.34 -2.32
N TRP A 350 -12.16 -4.02 -1.90
CA TRP A 350 -11.51 -5.08 -2.68
C TRP A 350 -12.40 -6.30 -2.85
N LEU A 351 -13.14 -6.68 -1.80
CA LEU A 351 -14.13 -7.74 -1.88
C LEU A 351 -15.28 -7.35 -2.82
N ALA A 352 -15.75 -6.10 -2.79
CA ALA A 352 -16.79 -5.63 -3.72
C ALA A 352 -16.34 -5.69 -5.18
N LEU A 353 -15.08 -5.34 -5.48
CA LEU A 353 -14.51 -5.47 -6.83
C LEU A 353 -14.40 -6.95 -7.26
N ALA A 354 -14.03 -7.85 -6.36
CA ALA A 354 -14.01 -9.29 -6.66
C ALA A 354 -15.43 -9.81 -6.98
N ALA A 355 -16.44 -9.36 -6.24
CA ALA A 355 -17.84 -9.65 -6.53
C ALA A 355 -18.33 -8.98 -7.83
N TYR A 356 -17.77 -7.84 -8.23
CA TYR A 356 -18.10 -7.20 -9.51
C TYR A 356 -17.68 -8.09 -10.68
N ASN A 357 -16.51 -8.75 -10.57
CA ASN A 357 -16.00 -9.65 -11.60
C ASN A 357 -16.67 -11.03 -11.62
N GLN A 358 -16.74 -11.70 -10.46
CA GLN A 358 -17.16 -13.11 -10.36
C GLN A 358 -18.56 -13.27 -9.76
N GLY A 359 -19.26 -12.19 -9.43
CA GLY A 359 -20.55 -12.24 -8.76
C GLY A 359 -20.43 -12.49 -7.25
N TYR A 360 -21.44 -12.01 -6.51
CA TYR A 360 -21.50 -12.11 -5.05
C TYR A 360 -21.53 -13.56 -4.55
N GLY A 361 -22.19 -14.47 -5.26
CA GLY A 361 -22.32 -15.88 -4.86
C GLY A 361 -20.96 -16.58 -4.76
N HIS A 362 -20.13 -16.48 -5.80
CA HIS A 362 -18.80 -17.07 -5.82
C HIS A 362 -17.83 -16.37 -4.84
N LEU A 363 -18.01 -15.07 -4.58
CA LEU A 363 -17.28 -14.43 -3.48
C LEU A 363 -17.64 -15.06 -2.13
N GLU A 364 -18.92 -15.34 -1.86
CA GLU A 364 -19.33 -15.96 -0.59
C GLU A 364 -18.81 -17.40 -0.47
N ASP A 365 -18.80 -18.16 -1.56
CA ASP A 365 -18.17 -19.49 -1.60
C ASP A 365 -16.68 -19.40 -1.21
N ALA A 366 -15.93 -18.45 -1.77
CA ALA A 366 -14.54 -18.22 -1.40
C ALA A 366 -14.39 -17.83 0.09
N ARG A 367 -15.31 -17.05 0.65
CA ARG A 367 -15.29 -16.66 2.07
C ARG A 367 -15.54 -17.85 2.99
N ILE A 368 -16.51 -18.70 2.66
CA ILE A 368 -16.79 -19.93 3.41
C ILE A 368 -15.56 -20.84 3.36
N LEU A 369 -14.99 -21.03 2.18
CA LEU A 369 -13.81 -21.86 1.97
C LEU A 369 -12.59 -21.32 2.72
N ALA A 370 -12.38 -20.00 2.73
CA ALA A 370 -11.32 -19.35 3.49
C ALA A 370 -11.42 -19.69 4.98
N LYS A 371 -12.62 -19.56 5.55
CA LYS A 371 -12.87 -19.89 6.96
C LYS A 371 -12.57 -21.37 7.25
N GLN A 372 -12.95 -22.28 6.37
CA GLN A 372 -12.69 -23.72 6.53
C GLN A 372 -11.19 -24.05 6.52
N GLN A 373 -10.41 -23.31 5.73
CA GLN A 373 -8.96 -23.49 5.62
C GLN A 373 -8.16 -22.68 6.66
N GLY A 374 -8.82 -22.05 7.63
CA GLY A 374 -8.16 -21.25 8.67
C GLY A 374 -7.70 -19.86 8.23
N TYR A 375 -8.09 -19.41 7.04
CA TYR A 375 -7.89 -18.04 6.57
C TYR A 375 -8.98 -17.09 7.11
N ASN A 376 -8.72 -15.78 7.08
CA ASN A 376 -9.70 -14.78 7.47
C ASN A 376 -10.64 -14.43 6.29
N PRO A 377 -11.95 -14.72 6.39
CA PRO A 377 -12.90 -14.51 5.30
C PRO A 377 -13.26 -13.03 5.04
N ASP A 378 -12.77 -12.12 5.89
CA ASP A 378 -13.05 -10.69 5.82
C ASP A 378 -11.82 -9.89 5.34
N LYS A 379 -10.74 -10.58 4.94
CA LYS A 379 -9.47 -9.98 4.49
C LYS A 379 -9.18 -10.34 3.04
N TRP A 380 -8.93 -9.32 2.21
CA TRP A 380 -8.64 -9.51 0.78
C TRP A 380 -7.38 -10.33 0.54
N ILE A 381 -6.33 -10.08 1.33
CA ILE A 381 -5.06 -10.83 1.26
C ILE A 381 -5.21 -12.34 1.45
N ASP A 382 -6.21 -12.74 2.22
CA ASP A 382 -6.52 -14.13 2.47
C ASP A 382 -7.42 -14.67 1.34
N LEU A 383 -8.45 -13.91 0.94
CA LEU A 383 -9.32 -14.31 -0.16
C LEU A 383 -8.60 -14.40 -1.51
N LYS A 384 -7.58 -13.57 -1.78
CA LYS A 384 -6.83 -13.63 -3.04
C LYS A 384 -6.06 -14.94 -3.20
N GLN A 385 -5.79 -15.66 -2.10
CA GLN A 385 -5.19 -16.99 -2.12
C GLN A 385 -6.25 -18.09 -2.33
N VAL A 386 -7.48 -17.85 -1.86
CA VAL A 386 -8.57 -18.83 -1.88
C VAL A 386 -9.40 -18.79 -3.16
N LEU A 387 -9.65 -17.60 -3.72
CA LEU A 387 -10.44 -17.42 -4.95
C LEU A 387 -9.98 -18.32 -6.10
N PRO A 388 -8.67 -18.46 -6.41
CA PRO A 388 -8.21 -19.34 -7.48
C PRO A 388 -8.56 -20.83 -7.26
N LEU A 389 -8.76 -21.26 -6.00
CA LEU A 389 -9.12 -22.64 -5.68
C LEU A 389 -10.51 -23.02 -6.22
N LEU A 390 -11.39 -22.04 -6.49
CA LEU A 390 -12.71 -22.30 -7.10
C LEU A 390 -12.65 -22.83 -8.55
N THR A 391 -11.45 -22.95 -9.12
CA THR A 391 -11.24 -23.64 -10.41
C THR A 391 -10.94 -25.13 -10.25
N GLN A 392 -10.67 -25.59 -9.04
CA GLN A 392 -10.22 -26.96 -8.75
C GLN A 392 -11.40 -27.80 -8.21
N PRO A 393 -11.71 -28.97 -8.81
CA PRO A 393 -12.85 -29.81 -8.40
C PRO A 393 -12.87 -30.15 -6.90
N ALA A 394 -11.69 -30.44 -6.35
CA ALA A 394 -11.52 -30.73 -4.92
C ALA A 394 -12.05 -29.64 -3.99
N TYR A 395 -12.19 -28.41 -4.47
CA TYR A 395 -12.70 -27.28 -3.70
C TYR A 395 -14.09 -26.85 -4.16
N PHE A 396 -14.32 -26.61 -5.46
CA PHE A 396 -15.59 -26.02 -5.90
C PHE A 396 -16.78 -26.97 -5.77
N GLU A 397 -16.59 -28.30 -5.80
CA GLU A 397 -17.68 -29.26 -5.61
C GLU A 397 -18.29 -29.20 -4.19
N GLN A 398 -17.56 -28.64 -3.24
CA GLN A 398 -18.02 -28.44 -1.85
C GLN A 398 -18.75 -27.11 -1.64
N THR A 399 -18.86 -26.28 -2.68
CA THR A 399 -19.39 -24.92 -2.61
C THR A 399 -20.79 -24.82 -3.21
N LYS A 400 -21.54 -23.76 -2.87
CA LYS A 400 -22.95 -23.65 -3.27
C LYS A 400 -23.11 -23.28 -4.74
N TYR A 401 -22.26 -22.40 -5.26
CA TYR A 401 -22.33 -21.90 -6.63
C TYR A 401 -21.36 -22.62 -7.57
N GLY A 402 -20.42 -23.41 -7.03
CA GLY A 402 -19.60 -24.32 -7.82
C GLY A 402 -18.43 -23.61 -8.51
N TYR A 403 -18.05 -24.13 -9.68
CA TYR A 403 -16.88 -23.67 -10.43
C TYR A 403 -16.92 -22.16 -10.70
N ALA A 404 -15.81 -21.48 -10.42
CA ALA A 404 -15.61 -20.08 -10.76
C ALA A 404 -14.16 -19.80 -11.16
N ARG A 405 -13.96 -18.83 -12.05
CA ARG A 405 -12.62 -18.39 -12.45
C ARG A 405 -12.06 -17.36 -11.48
N GLY A 406 -11.96 -17.73 -10.20
CA GLY A 406 -11.57 -16.79 -9.14
C GLY A 406 -10.19 -16.13 -9.35
N GLY A 407 -9.30 -16.72 -10.14
CA GLY A 407 -8.06 -16.07 -10.58
C GLY A 407 -8.28 -14.80 -11.41
N GLU A 408 -9.34 -14.73 -12.22
CA GLU A 408 -9.71 -13.53 -12.98
C GLU A 408 -10.19 -12.40 -12.04
N ALA A 409 -10.92 -12.73 -10.96
CA ALA A 409 -11.29 -11.75 -9.93
C ALA A 409 -10.04 -11.19 -9.23
N VAL A 410 -9.10 -12.06 -8.85
CA VAL A 410 -7.84 -11.62 -8.24
C VAL A 410 -7.10 -10.69 -9.18
N PHE A 411 -6.99 -11.06 -10.46
CA PHE A 411 -6.35 -10.21 -11.46
C PHE A 411 -7.03 -8.84 -11.59
N LEU A 412 -8.37 -8.80 -11.70
CA LEU A 412 -9.12 -7.55 -11.79
C LEU A 412 -8.81 -6.64 -10.59
N VAL A 413 -8.96 -7.16 -9.38
CA VAL A 413 -8.77 -6.36 -8.15
C VAL A 413 -7.34 -5.82 -8.07
N GLU A 414 -6.34 -6.66 -8.33
CA GLU A 414 -4.94 -6.24 -8.23
C GLU A 414 -4.57 -5.20 -9.29
N ILE A 415 -5.08 -5.31 -10.52
CA ILE A 415 -4.83 -4.29 -11.56
C ILE A 415 -5.59 -2.99 -11.28
N VAL A 416 -6.86 -3.06 -10.86
CA VAL A 416 -7.64 -1.87 -10.48
C VAL A 416 -6.97 -1.13 -9.33
N ARG A 417 -6.40 -1.85 -8.34
CA ARG A 417 -5.63 -1.25 -7.25
C ARG A 417 -4.41 -0.48 -7.75
N LYS A 418 -3.67 -1.02 -8.73
CA LYS A 418 -2.52 -0.35 -9.34
C LYS A 418 -2.94 0.92 -10.09
N HIS A 419 -3.94 0.83 -10.95
CA HIS A 419 -4.47 2.00 -11.66
C HIS A 419 -5.01 3.07 -10.70
N TYR A 420 -5.63 2.65 -9.61
CA TYR A 420 -6.14 3.55 -8.59
C TYR A 420 -5.01 4.25 -7.84
N GLU A 421 -3.96 3.52 -7.45
CA GLU A 421 -2.75 4.10 -6.87
C GLU A 421 -2.12 5.12 -7.83
N LEU A 422 -1.98 4.76 -9.11
CA LEU A 422 -1.47 5.63 -10.18
C LEU A 422 -2.25 6.95 -10.28
N LEU A 423 -3.58 6.90 -10.22
CA LEU A 423 -4.42 8.11 -10.28
C LEU A 423 -4.39 8.94 -9.00
N THR A 424 -4.04 8.35 -7.85
CA THR A 424 -4.07 9.05 -6.55
C THR A 424 -2.76 9.68 -6.14
N SER A 425 -1.63 9.17 -6.62
CA SER A 425 -0.28 9.68 -6.29
C SER A 425 0.16 10.84 -7.19
N LEU A 426 -0.47 11.01 -8.36
CA LEU A 426 -0.29 12.17 -9.21
C LEU A 426 -0.97 13.38 -8.53
N ALA A 427 -0.37 14.56 -8.65
CA ALA A 427 -0.94 15.75 -8.03
C ALA A 427 -2.36 15.98 -8.57
N VAL A 428 -3.26 16.49 -7.74
CA VAL A 428 -4.69 16.69 -8.05
C VAL A 428 -4.94 17.49 -9.35
N GLY A 429 -3.93 18.24 -9.83
CA GLY A 429 -3.93 19.00 -11.08
C GLY A 429 -3.29 18.34 -12.31
N ASP A 430 -2.66 17.16 -12.18
CA ASP A 430 -1.90 16.52 -13.28
C ASP A 430 -2.82 15.88 -14.33
N VAL A 431 -4.07 15.57 -13.97
CA VAL A 431 -5.12 15.13 -14.90
C VAL A 431 -6.04 16.32 -15.18
N PRO A 432 -6.03 16.92 -16.39
CA PRO A 432 -6.90 18.04 -16.73
C PRO A 432 -8.38 17.69 -16.50
N ARG A 433 -9.17 18.64 -15.96
CA ARG A 433 -10.62 18.47 -15.77
C ARG A 433 -11.41 18.47 -17.08
N SER A 434 -10.83 18.99 -18.15
CA SER A 434 -11.38 18.97 -19.51
C SER A 434 -10.30 19.42 -20.48
N ILE A 435 -10.04 18.62 -21.51
CA ILE A 435 -9.61 19.15 -22.80
C ILE A 435 -10.91 19.54 -23.49
N LYS A 436 -11.04 20.79 -23.97
CA LYS A 436 -12.28 21.38 -24.56
C LYS A 436 -13.18 20.30 -25.18
N PRO A 437 -14.49 20.28 -24.89
CA PRO A 437 -15.36 19.20 -25.31
C PRO A 437 -15.23 19.03 -26.82
N VAL A 438 -14.65 17.92 -27.24
CA VAL A 438 -14.83 17.49 -28.61
C VAL A 438 -16.29 17.05 -28.63
N ASN A 439 -17.19 17.93 -29.04
CA ASN A 439 -18.60 17.63 -29.38
C ASN A 439 -18.72 16.61 -30.54
N ASN A 440 -17.65 15.88 -30.82
CA ASN A 440 -17.41 14.98 -31.92
C ASN A 440 -16.21 14.08 -31.57
N TYR A 441 -16.22 13.37 -30.43
CA TYR A 441 -15.49 12.09 -30.43
C TYR A 441 -16.21 11.22 -31.46
N LYS A 442 -15.84 11.40 -32.74
CA LYS A 442 -16.43 10.69 -33.86
C LYS A 442 -16.12 9.24 -33.60
N ILE A 443 -17.16 8.52 -33.20
CA ILE A 443 -17.26 7.07 -33.26
C ILE A 443 -16.58 6.63 -34.56
N PRO A 444 -15.47 5.86 -34.53
CA PRO A 444 -14.95 5.27 -35.74
C PRO A 444 -16.07 4.42 -36.32
N LYS A 445 -16.64 4.84 -37.44
CA LYS A 445 -17.61 4.02 -38.16
C LYS A 445 -16.92 2.70 -38.47
N LYS A 446 -17.55 1.59 -38.05
CA LYS A 446 -17.22 0.23 -38.48
C LYS A 446 -16.88 0.26 -39.98
N SER A 447 -15.65 -0.08 -40.33
CA SER A 447 -15.33 -0.52 -41.69
C SER A 447 -16.14 -1.79 -41.93
N GLY A 448 -17.19 -1.67 -42.74
CA GLY A 448 -17.96 -2.83 -43.18
C GLY A 448 -17.07 -3.76 -44.00
N GLY A 449 -17.04 -5.02 -43.58
CA GLY A 449 -16.53 -6.18 -44.29
C GLY A 449 -17.47 -7.33 -44.00
#